data_AF-A0A836QSQ4-F1
#
_entry.id   AF-A0A836QSQ4-F1
#
_cell.length_a   1.000
_cell.length_b   1.000
_cell.length_c   1.000
_cell.angle_alpha   90.00
_cell.angle_beta   90.00
_cell.angle_gamma   90.00
#
_symmetry.space_group_name_H-M   'P 1'
#
loop_
_entity.id
_entity.type
_entity.pdbx_description
1 polymer ?
#
loop_
_entity_poly.entity_id
_entity_poly.type
_entity_poly.pdbx_seq_one_letter_code
_entity_poly.pdbx_strand_id
1 'polypeptide(L)'
;MGTSFALRWMSLQKSVQLSLLQMLDLGTTLLGAAERYPDREAVVDGATRWTYGGWFECVRQVAGGLVEAGLRPGDHLVIVLKNRWQMAA
;
A
#
# COMPACT_ATOMS: atom_id res chain seq x y z
N MET A 1 -37.02 -24.03 8.03
CA MET A 1 -36.05 -23.46 8.99
C MET A 1 -34.61 -23.37 8.42
N GLY A 2 -34.41 -23.09 7.11
CA GLY A 2 -33.06 -23.18 6.48
C GLY A 2 -32.53 -21.91 5.79
N THR A 3 -33.37 -20.94 5.48
CA THR A 3 -32.99 -19.76 4.67
C THR A 3 -32.31 -18.67 5.49
N SER A 4 -32.74 -18.46 6.75
CA SER A 4 -32.16 -17.44 7.65
C SER A 4 -30.71 -17.76 8.04
N PHE A 5 -30.36 -19.04 8.19
CA PHE A 5 -28.99 -19.46 8.54
C PHE A 5 -28.01 -19.23 7.38
N ALA A 6 -28.40 -19.58 6.15
CA ALA A 6 -27.59 -19.35 4.96
C ALA A 6 -27.36 -17.85 4.68
N LEU A 7 -28.41 -17.02 4.82
CA LEU A 7 -28.30 -15.57 4.66
C LEU A 7 -27.40 -14.94 5.74
N ARG A 8 -27.51 -15.39 6.99
CA ARG A 8 -26.65 -14.95 8.10
C ARG A 8 -25.20 -15.39 7.90
N TRP A 9 -24.97 -16.61 7.41
CA TRP A 9 -23.64 -17.13 7.08
C TRP A 9 -22.98 -16.35 5.93
N MET A 10 -23.73 -16.08 4.86
CA MET A 10 -23.25 -15.26 3.74
C MET A 10 -22.98 -13.81 4.15
N SER A 11 -23.77 -13.25 5.08
CA SER A 11 -23.53 -11.92 5.65
C SER A 11 -22.27 -11.89 6.51
N LEU A 12 -22.01 -12.90 7.34
CA LEU A 12 -20.79 -13.02 8.14
C LEU A 12 -19.55 -13.17 7.25
N GLN A 13 -19.61 -14.02 6.23
CA GLN A 13 -18.51 -14.22 5.29
C GLN A 13 -18.23 -12.94 4.48
N LYS A 14 -19.27 -12.23 4.02
CA LYS A 14 -19.10 -10.91 3.39
C LYS A 14 -18.53 -9.88 4.36
N SER A 15 -18.98 -9.83 5.61
CA SER A 15 -18.44 -8.88 6.61
C SER A 15 -16.97 -9.14 6.94
N VAL A 16 -16.54 -10.40 7.03
CA VAL A 16 -15.12 -10.76 7.22
C VAL A 16 -14.30 -10.45 5.97
N GLN A 17 -14.82 -10.75 4.77
CA GLN A 17 -14.17 -10.42 3.50
C GLN A 17 -14.06 -8.90 3.27
N LEU A 18 -15.11 -8.14 3.59
CA LEU A 18 -15.10 -6.67 3.54
C LEU A 18 -14.13 -6.10 4.57
N SER A 19 -14.08 -6.65 5.79
CA SER A 19 -13.09 -6.26 6.82
C SER A 19 -11.65 -6.48 6.34
N LEU A 20 -11.36 -7.61 5.68
CA LEU A 20 -10.05 -7.88 5.08
C LEU A 20 -9.72 -6.96 3.89
N LEU A 21 -10.73 -6.56 3.10
CA LEU A 21 -10.57 -5.58 2.02
C LEU A 21 -10.39 -4.15 2.54
N GLN A 22 -10.95 -3.81 3.71
CA GLN A 22 -10.70 -2.55 4.40
C GLN A 22 -9.30 -2.49 5.05
N MET A 23 -8.62 -3.65 5.14
CA MET A 23 -7.29 -3.79 5.74
C MET A 23 -6.14 -3.77 4.70
N LEU A 24 -6.45 -3.45 3.44
CA LEU A 24 -5.53 -3.44 2.31
C LEU A 24 -5.33 -2.01 1.83
N ASP A 25 -4.39 -1.29 2.46
CA ASP A 25 -3.92 0.00 1.99
C ASP A 25 -2.60 -0.17 1.21
N LEU A 26 -2.22 0.86 0.47
CA LEU A 26 -1.01 0.82 -0.36
C LEU A 26 0.26 0.66 0.49
N GLY A 27 0.31 1.25 1.67
CA GLY A 27 1.44 1.18 2.59
C GLY A 27 1.61 -0.22 3.18
N THR A 28 0.54 -0.82 3.70
CA THR A 28 0.58 -2.20 4.24
C THR A 28 0.86 -3.23 3.16
N THR A 29 0.33 -3.05 1.96
CA THR A 29 0.62 -3.93 0.81
C THR A 29 2.10 -3.86 0.41
N LEU A 30 2.66 -2.65 0.36
CA LEU A 30 4.08 -2.46 0.06
C LEU A 30 4.98 -3.06 1.15
N LEU A 31 4.68 -2.80 2.43
CA LEU A 31 5.43 -3.38 3.55
C LEU A 31 5.45 -4.90 3.48
N GLY A 32 4.28 -5.54 3.28
CA GLY A 32 4.20 -6.99 3.15
C GLY A 32 4.99 -7.55 1.96
N ALA A 33 5.04 -6.82 0.84
CA ALA A 33 5.87 -7.21 -0.31
C ALA A 33 7.38 -7.07 0.00
N ALA A 34 7.79 -5.98 0.66
CA ALA A 34 9.18 -5.74 1.04
C ALA A 34 9.70 -6.74 2.08
N GLU A 35 8.87 -7.15 3.04
CA GLU A 35 9.23 -8.19 4.01
C GLU A 35 9.36 -9.57 3.35
N ARG A 36 8.46 -9.89 2.42
CA ARG A 36 8.42 -11.22 1.80
C ARG A 36 9.45 -11.40 0.69
N TYR A 37 9.77 -10.33 -0.04
CA TYR A 37 10.60 -10.38 -1.24
C TYR A 37 11.59 -9.20 -1.33
N PRO A 38 12.42 -8.95 -0.30
CA PRO A 38 13.22 -7.72 -0.19
C PRO A 38 14.19 -7.52 -1.36
N ASP A 39 14.76 -8.60 -1.90
CA ASP A 39 15.77 -8.54 -2.96
C ASP A 39 15.18 -8.63 -4.38
N ARG A 40 13.85 -8.79 -4.52
CA ARG A 40 13.21 -8.83 -5.84
C ARG A 40 13.06 -7.44 -6.41
N GLU A 41 13.23 -7.31 -7.72
CA GLU A 41 13.04 -6.06 -8.46
C GLU A 41 11.59 -5.58 -8.38
N ALA A 42 11.39 -4.34 -7.95
CA ALA A 42 10.09 -3.69 -7.74
C ALA A 42 9.82 -2.61 -8.79
N VAL A 43 10.83 -1.79 -9.10
CA VAL A 43 10.71 -0.66 -10.03
C VAL A 43 11.87 -0.65 -11.02
N VAL A 44 11.52 -0.44 -12.28
CA VAL A 44 12.43 -0.37 -13.43
C VAL A 44 12.19 0.96 -14.15
N ASP A 45 13.18 1.85 -14.12
CA ASP A 45 13.12 3.13 -14.85
C ASP A 45 14.44 3.37 -15.59
N GLY A 46 14.46 3.06 -16.89
CA GLY A 46 15.68 3.17 -17.72
C GLY A 46 16.77 2.20 -17.27
N ALA A 47 17.86 2.73 -16.70
CA ALA A 47 18.95 1.94 -16.09
C ALA A 47 18.77 1.77 -14.57
N THR A 48 17.89 2.55 -13.95
CA THR A 48 17.63 2.47 -12.51
C THR A 48 16.81 1.22 -12.21
N ARG A 49 17.26 0.45 -11.23
CA ARG A 49 16.57 -0.72 -10.67
C ARG A 49 16.46 -0.56 -9.17
N TRP A 50 15.25 -0.74 -8.66
CA TRP A 50 15.00 -0.80 -7.24
C TRP A 50 14.53 -2.19 -6.84
N THR A 51 15.07 -2.73 -5.76
CA THR A 51 14.47 -3.89 -5.10
C THR A 51 13.30 -3.43 -4.20
N TYR A 52 12.39 -4.33 -3.83
CA TYR A 52 11.30 -3.99 -2.91
C TYR A 52 11.82 -3.44 -1.58
N GLY A 53 12.89 -4.03 -1.04
CA GLY A 53 13.52 -3.54 0.19
C GLY A 53 14.07 -2.13 0.02
N GLY A 54 14.90 -1.90 -1.01
CA GLY A 54 15.49 -0.59 -1.25
C GLY A 54 14.46 0.50 -1.59
N TRP A 55 13.41 0.14 -2.32
CA TRP A 55 12.33 1.07 -2.65
C TRP A 55 11.48 1.41 -1.42
N PHE A 56 11.14 0.43 -0.59
CA PHE A 56 10.44 0.69 0.69
C PHE A 56 11.26 1.61 1.59
N GLU A 57 12.58 1.41 1.63
CA GLU A 57 13.52 2.30 2.30
C GLU A 57 13.43 3.76 1.83
N CYS A 58 13.27 3.97 0.52
CA CYS A 58 13.07 5.30 -0.03
C CYS A 58 11.69 5.88 0.33
N VAL A 59 10.62 5.11 0.12
CA VAL A 59 9.23 5.52 0.41
C VAL A 59 9.07 5.95 1.86
N ARG A 60 9.64 5.19 2.81
CA ARG A 60 9.52 5.52 4.25
C ARG A 60 10.24 6.83 4.60
N GLN A 61 11.35 7.16 3.93
CA GLN A 61 12.07 8.41 4.14
C GLN A 61 11.29 9.59 3.56
N VAL A 62 10.70 9.43 2.38
CA VAL A 62 9.80 10.43 1.78
C VAL A 62 8.60 10.68 2.68
N ALA A 63 7.93 9.62 3.14
CA ALA A 63 6.81 9.72 4.07
C ALA A 63 7.20 10.42 5.38
N GLY A 64 8.34 10.07 5.97
CA GLY A 64 8.88 10.73 7.17
C GLY A 64 9.13 12.23 6.93
N GLY A 65 9.75 12.59 5.82
CA GLY A 65 9.99 13.98 5.45
C GLY A 65 8.71 14.79 5.23
N LEU A 66 7.65 14.19 4.67
CA LEU A 66 6.35 14.84 4.54
C LEU A 66 5.69 15.09 5.90
N VAL A 67 5.81 14.15 6.84
CA VAL A 67 5.34 14.33 8.21
C VAL A 67 6.11 15.44 8.91
N GLU A 68 7.44 15.49 8.76
CA GLU A 68 8.29 16.56 9.29
C GLU A 68 7.96 17.93 8.68
N ALA A 69 7.59 17.97 7.39
CA ALA A 69 7.10 19.17 6.72
C ALA A 69 5.69 19.61 7.18
N GLY A 70 5.02 18.82 8.01
CA GLY A 70 3.76 19.16 8.64
C GLY A 70 2.52 18.55 7.99
N LEU A 71 2.67 17.60 7.05
CA LEU A 71 1.54 16.88 6.44
C LEU A 71 0.85 15.98 7.47
N ARG A 72 -0.49 16.01 7.51
CA ARG A 72 -1.31 15.28 8.47
C ARG A 72 -2.36 14.39 7.79
N PRO A 73 -2.88 13.38 8.49
CA PRO A 73 -4.02 12.61 8.00
C PRO A 73 -5.22 13.53 7.68
N GLY A 74 -5.75 13.41 6.47
CA GLY A 74 -6.83 14.26 5.96
C GLY A 74 -6.37 15.45 5.12
N ASP A 75 -5.07 15.77 5.10
CA ASP A 75 -4.53 16.80 4.22
C ASP A 75 -4.50 16.33 2.76
N HIS A 76 -4.57 17.29 1.84
CA HIS A 76 -4.53 17.04 0.40
C HIS A 76 -3.17 17.46 -0.16
N LEU A 77 -2.46 16.51 -0.76
CA LEU A 77 -1.18 16.73 -1.45
C LEU A 77 -1.36 16.59 -2.96
N VAL A 78 -0.95 17.59 -3.72
CA VAL A 78 -0.89 17.53 -5.19
C VAL A 78 0.55 17.22 -5.61
N ILE A 79 0.72 16.19 -6.44
CA ILE A 79 2.02 15.79 -6.97
C ILE A 79 2.00 16.01 -8.49
N VAL A 80 2.99 16.74 -9.02
CA VAL A 80 3.15 16.98 -10.46
C VAL A 80 4.57 16.59 -10.87
N LEU A 81 4.72 15.36 -11.36
CA LEU A 81 5.99 14.80 -11.80
C LEU A 81 5.81 14.05 -13.13
N LYS A 82 6.91 13.80 -13.83
CA LYS A 82 6.91 12.89 -14.98
C LYS A 82 6.75 11.45 -14.48
N ASN A 83 6.27 10.55 -15.35
CA ASN A 83 6.22 9.11 -15.06
C ASN A 83 7.65 8.54 -14.95
N ARG A 84 8.21 8.64 -13.75
CA ARG A 84 9.56 8.22 -13.33
C ARG A 84 9.44 7.59 -11.95
N TRP A 85 10.46 6.84 -11.54
CA TRP A 85 10.41 6.10 -10.28
C TRP A 85 10.10 6.98 -9.05
N GLN A 86 10.47 8.27 -9.07
CA GLN A 86 10.16 9.21 -7.98
C GLN A 86 8.66 9.46 -7.80
N MET A 87 7.85 9.32 -8.85
CA MET A 87 6.39 9.44 -8.76
C MET A 87 5.76 8.25 -8.02
N ALA A 88 6.48 7.13 -7.96
CA ALA A 88 6.06 5.94 -7.22
C ALA A 88 6.62 5.91 -5.79
N ALA A 89 7.57 6.79 -5.44
CA ALA A 89 8.13 6.90 -4.09
C ALA A 89 7.25 7.80 -3.20
#